data_AF-A0A661JGI2-F1
#
_entry.id   AF-A0A661JGI2-F1
#
_cell.length_a   1.000
_cell.length_b   1.000
_cell.length_c   1.000
_cell.angle_alpha   90.00
_cell.angle_beta   90.00
_cell.angle_gamma   90.00
#
_symmetry.space_group_name_H-M   'P 1'
#
loop_
_entity.id
_entity.type
_entity.pdbx_description
1 polymer ?
#
loop_
_entity_poly.entity_id
_entity_poly.type
_entity_poly.pdbx_seq_one_letter_code
_entity_poly.pdbx_strand_id
1 'polypeptide(L)'
;MAEQPRLRYGIEAIPISHQGQQLIAIRDMMGFSEETLIISPDVYYIMTLMDGSNSTLDIQEAYMRKFGSLLFSDKLNEIIQLLDSHYFLDNERFADYRDSMIEEFKNSPVRKAFLAGKAYPPDPVGAHRQLRSFFDLVEQKLGEPKKPAGKVIGLVAPHIDLKQGGPSYAAAYRMLGAVDEQPEVFIILGIGHEPIENYFAITKKHFETPLGTLESDQDIVQAIIERTPRDITRGEFVHRKEHSVEFQVLFLQYMMPEAKIVPILCSFGVDDWKNDKKYIDEFAEVLKDVISEHGSRVTVVAGVDLAHIGPRYGDNFSPTQSTVTEMARYDRELLDHLEKLDSENFMNTLARENDRRRVCGLPALYVMTKTFEMLDREHIRGKVVSYDKAIVDNYNSFVTFTGMIFTRETA
;
A
#
# COMPACT_ATOMS: atom_id res chain seq x y z
N MET A 1 -36.52 -4.41 5.76
CA MET A 1 -35.51 -4.71 6.80
C MET A 1 -35.00 -6.11 6.55
N ALA A 2 -33.69 -6.34 6.64
CA ALA A 2 -33.11 -7.65 6.33
C ALA A 2 -33.50 -8.65 7.44
N GLU A 3 -34.32 -9.64 7.09
CA GLU A 3 -34.69 -10.74 7.98
C GLU A 3 -33.46 -11.59 8.35
N GLN A 4 -32.48 -11.63 7.44
CA GLN A 4 -31.18 -12.29 7.59
C GLN A 4 -30.06 -11.27 7.34
N PRO A 5 -29.63 -10.51 8.35
CA PRO A 5 -28.58 -9.49 8.18
C PRO A 5 -27.23 -10.15 7.85
N ARG A 6 -26.45 -9.46 7.02
CA ARG A 6 -25.11 -9.89 6.60
C ARG A 6 -24.14 -8.74 6.73
N LEU A 7 -23.01 -8.93 7.42
CA LEU A 7 -21.88 -8.01 7.36
C LEU A 7 -21.18 -8.13 6.02
N ARG A 8 -20.82 -7.00 5.44
CA ARG A 8 -20.00 -7.02 4.23
C ARG A 8 -18.54 -7.34 4.53
N TYR A 9 -17.83 -7.71 3.47
CA TYR A 9 -16.38 -7.86 3.51
C TYR A 9 -15.68 -6.52 3.86
N GLY A 10 -14.55 -6.63 4.55
CA GLY A 10 -13.68 -5.50 4.88
C GLY A 10 -14.01 -4.75 6.17
N ILE A 11 -14.93 -5.26 6.99
CA ILE A 11 -15.17 -4.73 8.34
C ILE A 11 -14.16 -5.32 9.31
N GLU A 12 -13.30 -4.48 9.89
CA GLU A 12 -12.28 -4.88 10.86
C GLU A 12 -12.73 -4.54 12.28
N ALA A 13 -12.44 -5.44 13.22
CA ALA A 13 -12.71 -5.27 14.64
C ALA A 13 -11.41 -5.25 15.44
N ILE A 14 -11.19 -4.17 16.20
CA ILE A 14 -10.00 -3.95 17.00
C ILE A 14 -10.39 -3.83 18.48
N PRO A 15 -9.85 -4.68 19.38
CA PRO A 15 -10.09 -4.54 20.80
C PRO A 15 -9.43 -3.26 21.32
N ILE A 16 -10.16 -2.47 22.10
CA ILE A 16 -9.68 -1.25 22.73
C ILE A 16 -10.03 -1.24 24.22
N SER A 17 -9.21 -0.56 25.01
CA SER A 17 -9.51 -0.27 26.41
C SER A 17 -9.80 1.22 26.55
N HIS A 18 -11.00 1.56 27.02
CA HIS A 18 -11.40 2.94 27.29
C HIS A 18 -11.96 3.03 28.70
N GLN A 19 -11.33 3.88 29.54
CA GLN A 19 -11.74 4.09 30.94
C GLN A 19 -11.88 2.78 31.76
N GLY A 20 -11.04 1.78 31.48
CA GLY A 20 -11.06 0.48 32.17
C GLY A 20 -12.11 -0.51 31.66
N GLN A 21 -12.93 -0.12 30.66
CA GLN A 21 -13.84 -1.02 29.96
C GLN A 21 -13.20 -1.57 28.68
N GLN A 22 -13.40 -2.86 28.44
CA GLN A 22 -13.05 -3.50 27.17
C GLN A 22 -14.16 -3.23 26.15
N LEU A 23 -13.80 -2.52 25.09
CA LEU A 23 -14.68 -2.17 23.97
C LEU A 23 -14.05 -2.65 22.67
N ILE A 24 -14.81 -2.58 21.58
CA ILE A 24 -14.34 -2.97 20.26
C ILE A 24 -14.57 -1.81 19.31
N ALA A 25 -13.50 -1.35 18.67
CA ALA A 25 -13.57 -0.39 17.57
C ALA A 25 -13.82 -1.16 16.27
N ILE A 26 -14.89 -0.82 15.57
CA ILE A 26 -15.20 -1.36 14.24
C ILE A 26 -14.96 -0.27 13.21
N ARG A 27 -14.22 -0.62 12.15
CA ARG A 27 -13.96 0.29 11.03
C ARG A 27 -14.03 -0.42 9.70
N ASP A 28 -14.28 0.37 8.66
CA ASP A 28 -14.28 -0.09 7.29
C ASP A 28 -12.89 0.03 6.65
N MET A 29 -12.29 -1.10 6.33
CA MET A 29 -11.01 -1.14 5.63
C MET A 29 -11.13 -0.75 4.16
N MET A 30 -12.32 -0.88 3.56
CA MET A 30 -12.58 -0.59 2.14
C MET A 30 -12.79 0.90 1.84
N GLY A 31 -12.99 1.73 2.87
CA GLY A 31 -13.08 3.19 2.72
C GLY A 31 -14.39 3.69 2.08
N PHE A 32 -15.46 2.90 2.15
CA PHE A 32 -16.84 3.31 1.84
C PHE A 32 -17.44 4.12 3.00
N SER A 33 -17.05 3.81 4.23
CA SER A 33 -17.39 4.56 5.45
C SER A 33 -16.13 5.05 6.15
N GLU A 34 -16.10 6.32 6.54
CA GLU A 34 -14.96 6.91 7.27
C GLU A 34 -15.12 6.83 8.79
N GLU A 35 -16.30 6.46 9.28
CA GLU A 35 -16.59 6.44 10.71
C GLU A 35 -16.10 5.15 11.37
N THR A 36 -15.55 5.30 12.58
CA THR A 36 -15.20 4.19 13.47
C THR A 36 -16.27 4.08 14.56
N LEU A 37 -16.96 2.95 14.61
CA LEU A 37 -17.96 2.68 15.64
C LEU A 37 -17.29 2.04 16.85
N ILE A 38 -17.60 2.53 18.05
CA ILE A 38 -17.19 1.88 19.30
C ILE A 38 -18.37 1.10 19.86
N ILE A 39 -18.22 -0.22 19.92
CA ILE A 39 -19.27 -1.13 20.34
C ILE A 39 -18.84 -1.97 21.55
N SER A 40 -19.82 -2.49 22.27
CA SER A 40 -19.59 -3.42 23.37
C SER A 40 -19.32 -4.85 22.86
N PRO A 41 -18.66 -5.71 23.66
CA PRO A 41 -18.37 -7.09 23.27
C PRO A 41 -19.61 -7.94 22.93
N ASP A 42 -20.76 -7.66 23.54
CA ASP A 42 -22.01 -8.37 23.25
C ASP A 42 -22.61 -7.95 21.91
N VAL A 43 -22.48 -6.67 21.51
CA VAL A 43 -22.83 -6.20 20.16
C VAL A 43 -21.90 -6.82 19.12
N TYR A 44 -20.61 -6.93 19.41
CA TYR A 44 -19.68 -7.63 18.52
C TYR A 44 -20.06 -9.10 18.34
N TYR A 45 -20.47 -9.80 19.42
CA TYR A 45 -20.97 -11.16 19.29
C TYR A 45 -22.19 -11.25 18.36
N ILE A 46 -23.16 -10.34 18.49
CA ILE A 46 -24.31 -10.25 17.57
C ILE A 46 -23.83 -10.08 16.13
N MET A 47 -22.88 -9.17 15.90
CA MET A 47 -22.27 -8.93 14.58
C MET A 47 -21.65 -10.19 13.98
N THR A 48 -20.96 -11.01 14.77
CA THR A 48 -20.37 -12.27 14.26
C THR A 48 -21.40 -13.29 13.78
N LEU A 49 -22.68 -13.13 14.14
CA LEU A 49 -23.79 -13.97 13.69
C LEU A 49 -24.48 -13.42 12.42
N MET A 50 -24.19 -12.18 12.02
CA MET A 50 -24.75 -11.56 10.82
C MET A 50 -23.99 -12.03 9.57
N ASP A 51 -24.17 -13.29 9.19
CA ASP A 51 -23.52 -13.93 8.04
C ASP A 51 -24.44 -14.07 6.81
N GLY A 52 -25.69 -13.60 6.93
CA GLY A 52 -26.74 -13.75 5.92
C GLY A 52 -27.49 -15.09 5.95
N SER A 53 -27.12 -16.00 6.85
CA SER A 53 -27.83 -17.27 7.05
C SER A 53 -28.73 -17.25 8.30
N ASN A 54 -28.30 -16.56 9.36
CA ASN A 54 -29.07 -16.43 10.59
C ASN A 54 -30.17 -15.38 10.46
N SER A 55 -31.41 -15.75 10.79
CA SER A 55 -32.50 -14.79 10.95
C SER A 55 -32.34 -13.96 12.21
N THR A 56 -33.10 -12.86 12.33
CA THR A 56 -33.13 -12.09 13.58
C THR A 56 -33.54 -12.94 14.80
N LEU A 57 -34.41 -13.94 14.60
CA LEU A 57 -34.80 -14.86 15.67
C LEU A 57 -33.65 -15.81 16.06
N ASP A 58 -32.91 -16.33 15.09
CA ASP A 58 -31.74 -17.19 15.35
C ASP A 58 -30.66 -16.41 16.13
N ILE A 59 -30.43 -15.15 15.78
CA ILE A 59 -29.52 -14.26 16.48
C ILE A 59 -29.96 -14.05 17.94
N GLN A 60 -31.26 -13.79 18.18
CA GLN A 60 -31.80 -13.64 19.53
C GLN A 60 -31.66 -14.93 20.35
N GLU A 61 -31.93 -16.09 19.74
CA GLU A 61 -31.77 -17.39 20.39
C GLU A 61 -30.30 -17.66 20.76
N ALA A 62 -29.37 -17.42 19.84
CA ALA A 62 -27.93 -17.57 20.08
C ALA A 62 -27.45 -16.62 21.18
N TYR A 63 -27.91 -15.37 21.19
CA TYR A 63 -27.61 -14.41 22.25
C TYR A 63 -28.10 -14.89 23.62
N MET A 64 -29.35 -15.37 23.71
CA MET A 64 -29.91 -15.92 24.95
C MET A 64 -29.11 -17.12 25.45
N ARG A 65 -28.73 -18.03 24.55
CA ARG A 65 -27.88 -19.20 24.90
C ARG A 65 -26.50 -18.78 25.42
N LYS A 66 -25.91 -17.71 24.86
CA LYS A 66 -24.57 -17.24 25.22
C LYS A 66 -24.53 -16.43 26.52
N PHE A 67 -25.50 -15.53 26.72
CA PHE A 67 -25.50 -14.54 27.81
C PHE A 67 -26.56 -14.77 28.88
N GLY A 68 -27.49 -15.71 28.68
CA GLY A 68 -28.58 -16.01 29.63
C GLY A 68 -29.61 -14.89 29.79
N SER A 69 -29.62 -13.90 28.89
CA SER A 69 -30.53 -12.75 28.90
C SER A 69 -31.20 -12.54 27.54
N LEU A 70 -32.41 -11.99 27.56
CA LEU A 70 -33.20 -11.74 26.35
C LEU A 70 -32.65 -10.52 25.59
N LEU A 71 -32.37 -10.71 24.31
CA LEU A 71 -32.16 -9.61 23.37
C LEU A 71 -33.51 -9.19 22.77
N PHE A 72 -34.06 -8.06 23.20
CA PHE A 72 -35.33 -7.55 22.67
C PHE A 72 -35.19 -7.17 21.18
N SER A 73 -36.26 -7.40 20.41
CA SER A 73 -36.27 -7.13 18.97
C SER A 73 -35.98 -5.68 18.64
N ASP A 74 -36.47 -4.72 19.44
CA ASP A 74 -36.20 -3.29 19.22
C ASP A 74 -34.70 -2.98 19.30
N LYS A 75 -34.00 -3.54 20.29
CA LYS A 75 -32.56 -3.36 20.44
C LYS A 75 -31.76 -4.02 19.32
N LEU A 76 -32.16 -5.22 18.87
CA LEU A 76 -31.52 -5.85 17.72
C LEU A 76 -31.74 -5.01 16.45
N ASN A 77 -32.94 -4.48 16.25
CA ASN A 77 -33.26 -3.62 15.12
C ASN A 77 -32.46 -2.32 15.15
N GLU A 78 -32.28 -1.70 16.32
CA GLU A 78 -31.39 -0.52 16.49
C GLU A 78 -29.95 -0.83 16.07
N ILE A 79 -29.41 -1.99 16.46
CA ILE A 79 -28.06 -2.42 16.07
C ILE A 79 -27.97 -2.60 14.55
N ILE A 80 -28.94 -3.30 13.95
CA ILE A 80 -28.99 -3.52 12.49
C ILE A 80 -29.08 -2.18 11.75
N GLN A 81 -29.95 -1.27 12.19
CA GLN A 81 -30.09 0.05 11.59
C GLN A 81 -28.84 0.91 11.74
N LEU A 82 -28.17 0.84 12.90
CA LEU A 82 -26.89 1.52 13.10
C LEU A 82 -25.84 1.03 12.10
N LEU A 83 -25.66 -0.29 11.98
CA LEU A 83 -24.70 -0.87 11.04
C LEU A 83 -25.07 -0.55 9.59
N ASP A 84 -26.35 -0.63 9.24
CA ASP A 84 -26.82 -0.28 7.90
C ASP A 84 -26.58 1.20 7.59
N SER A 85 -26.88 2.11 8.52
CA SER A 85 -26.70 3.56 8.34
C SER A 85 -25.25 3.93 8.00
N HIS A 86 -24.28 3.17 8.52
CA HIS A 86 -22.85 3.29 8.23
C HIS A 86 -22.35 2.39 7.10
N TYR A 87 -23.27 1.78 6.34
CA TYR A 87 -22.98 0.89 5.22
C TYR A 87 -22.14 -0.33 5.59
N PHE A 88 -22.27 -0.90 6.80
CA PHE A 88 -21.52 -2.09 7.22
C PHE A 88 -22.22 -3.40 6.84
N LEU A 89 -23.46 -3.34 6.36
CA LEU A 89 -24.21 -4.50 5.90
C LEU A 89 -24.08 -4.69 4.39
N ASP A 90 -24.05 -5.95 3.97
CA ASP A 90 -24.11 -6.38 2.57
C ASP A 90 -25.58 -6.46 2.14
N ASN A 91 -26.09 -5.38 1.54
CA ASN A 91 -27.47 -5.28 1.07
C ASN A 91 -27.58 -4.32 -0.13
N GLU A 92 -28.81 -4.18 -0.67
CA GLU A 92 -29.09 -3.32 -1.83
C GLU A 92 -28.67 -1.86 -1.61
N ARG A 93 -28.89 -1.31 -0.41
CA ARG A 93 -28.49 0.07 -0.08
C ARG A 93 -26.98 0.26 -0.13
N PHE A 94 -26.20 -0.70 0.39
CA PHE A 94 -24.74 -0.65 0.25
C PHE A 94 -24.31 -0.86 -1.21
N ALA A 95 -24.94 -1.77 -1.94
CA ALA A 95 -24.63 -2.00 -3.36
C ALA A 95 -24.82 -0.73 -4.19
N ASP A 96 -25.95 -0.04 -4.04
CA ASP A 96 -26.24 1.23 -4.72
C ASP A 96 -25.22 2.31 -4.36
N TYR A 97 -24.88 2.44 -3.07
CA TYR A 97 -23.90 3.40 -2.61
C TYR A 97 -22.49 3.10 -3.14
N ARG A 98 -22.05 1.85 -3.08
CA ARG A 98 -20.78 1.38 -3.64
C ARG A 98 -20.70 1.72 -5.14
N ASP A 99 -21.74 1.37 -5.90
CA ASP A 99 -21.76 1.58 -7.35
C ASP A 99 -21.75 3.07 -7.68
N SER A 100 -22.44 3.90 -6.88
CA SER A 100 -22.37 5.36 -7.02
C SER A 100 -20.97 5.93 -6.78
N MET A 101 -20.25 5.43 -5.78
CA MET A 101 -18.88 5.85 -5.47
C MET A 101 -17.89 5.41 -6.54
N ILE A 102 -18.06 4.19 -7.08
CA ILE A 102 -17.24 3.67 -8.19
C ILE A 102 -17.44 4.55 -9.42
N GLU A 103 -18.69 4.89 -9.75
CA GLU A 103 -19.01 5.71 -10.91
C GLU A 103 -18.54 7.18 -10.72
N GLU A 104 -18.66 7.75 -9.52
CA GLU A 104 -18.08 9.07 -9.20
C GLU A 104 -16.56 9.06 -9.40
N PHE A 105 -15.87 8.05 -8.85
CA PHE A 105 -14.42 7.94 -8.97
C PHE A 105 -14.00 7.77 -10.43
N LYS A 106 -14.68 6.90 -11.17
CA LYS A 106 -14.44 6.64 -12.59
C LYS A 106 -14.54 7.93 -13.42
N ASN A 107 -15.57 8.74 -13.18
CA ASN A 107 -15.80 10.00 -13.90
C ASN A 107 -14.90 11.17 -13.45
N SER A 108 -14.23 11.05 -12.29
CA SER A 108 -13.26 12.05 -11.85
C SER A 108 -11.93 11.92 -12.61
N PRO A 109 -11.37 13.01 -13.17
CA PRO A 109 -10.01 12.99 -13.72
C PRO A 109 -8.92 12.99 -12.64
N VAL A 110 -9.30 13.19 -11.38
CA VAL A 110 -8.38 13.35 -10.25
C VAL A 110 -8.68 12.31 -9.16
N ARG A 111 -7.63 11.69 -8.65
CA ARG A 111 -7.62 10.94 -7.39
C ARG A 111 -7.33 11.95 -6.28
N LYS A 112 -8.35 12.23 -5.45
CA LYS A 112 -8.24 13.13 -4.29
C LYS A 112 -7.32 12.55 -3.22
N ALA A 113 -6.69 13.41 -2.45
CA ALA A 113 -5.84 13.05 -1.32
C ALA A 113 -6.65 12.27 -0.26
N PHE A 114 -6.40 10.98 -0.11
CA PHE A 114 -7.13 10.15 0.86
C PHE A 114 -6.52 10.24 2.26
N LEU A 115 -5.22 10.49 2.36
CA LEU A 115 -4.46 10.47 3.61
C LEU A 115 -4.21 11.85 4.21
N ALA A 116 -4.63 12.92 3.53
CA ALA A 116 -4.61 14.27 4.06
C ALA A 116 -5.45 14.35 5.35
N GLY A 117 -4.84 14.87 6.43
CA GLY A 117 -5.44 14.89 7.77
C GLY A 117 -5.37 13.55 8.53
N LYS A 118 -4.98 12.45 7.88
CA LYS A 118 -4.81 11.12 8.48
C LYS A 118 -3.33 10.82 8.74
N ALA A 119 -2.51 10.83 7.69
CA ALA A 119 -1.08 10.51 7.75
C ALA A 119 -0.17 11.76 7.70
N TYR A 120 -0.63 12.82 7.02
CA TYR A 120 0.09 14.08 6.88
C TYR A 120 -0.88 15.28 7.00
N PRO A 121 -0.39 16.50 7.33
CA PRO A 121 -1.24 17.67 7.48
C PRO A 121 -2.04 17.97 6.21
N PRO A 122 -3.34 18.33 6.31
CA PRO A 122 -4.17 18.59 5.15
C PRO A 122 -3.90 19.95 4.49
N ASP A 123 -3.11 20.82 5.13
CA ASP A 123 -2.77 22.14 4.61
C ASP A 123 -1.36 22.16 3.97
N PRO A 124 -1.15 22.98 2.92
CA PRO A 124 0.12 23.03 2.19
C PRO A 124 1.33 23.39 3.07
N VAL A 125 1.16 24.31 4.03
CA VAL A 125 2.24 24.79 4.90
C VAL A 125 2.68 23.70 5.87
N GLY A 126 1.71 23.00 6.48
CA GLY A 126 1.93 21.86 7.35
C GLY A 126 2.62 20.70 6.62
N ALA A 127 2.12 20.34 5.43
CA ALA A 127 2.68 19.28 4.61
C ALA A 127 4.14 19.58 4.22
N HIS A 128 4.41 20.78 3.70
CA HIS A 128 5.76 21.21 3.34
C HIS A 128 6.71 21.21 4.54
N ARG A 129 6.26 21.71 5.71
CA ARG A 129 7.06 21.71 6.93
C ARG A 129 7.41 20.30 7.39
N GLN A 130 6.43 19.37 7.34
CA GLN A 130 6.65 17.99 7.73
C GLN A 130 7.69 17.33 6.82
N LEU A 131 7.55 17.46 5.49
CA LEU A 131 8.50 16.92 4.54
C LEU A 131 9.91 17.52 4.73
N ARG A 132 10.02 18.86 4.81
CA ARG A 132 11.32 19.52 5.04
C ARG A 132 12.01 18.98 6.29
N SER A 133 11.27 18.74 7.37
CA SER A 133 11.85 18.20 8.61
C SER A 133 12.49 16.81 8.41
N PHE A 134 11.96 15.97 7.51
CA PHE A 134 12.57 14.69 7.19
C PHE A 134 13.88 14.87 6.41
N PHE A 135 13.91 15.78 5.43
CA PHE A 135 15.13 16.11 4.69
C PHE A 135 16.21 16.71 5.61
N ASP A 136 15.85 17.64 6.50
CA ASP A 136 16.75 18.24 7.49
C ASP A 136 17.42 17.17 8.37
N LEU A 137 16.65 16.20 8.87
CA LEU A 137 17.17 15.10 9.70
C LEU A 137 18.18 14.24 8.94
N VAL A 138 17.91 13.95 7.67
CA VAL A 138 18.79 13.13 6.84
C VAL A 138 20.05 13.92 6.43
N GLU A 139 19.92 15.19 6.08
CA GLU A 139 21.04 16.10 5.78
C GLU A 139 21.97 16.25 6.99
N GLN A 140 21.44 16.40 8.21
CA GLN A 140 22.24 16.41 9.43
C GLN A 140 22.98 15.09 9.67
N LYS A 141 22.34 13.94 9.40
CA LYS A 141 22.90 12.61 9.68
C LYS A 141 23.90 12.14 8.62
N LEU A 142 23.62 12.41 7.35
CA LEU A 142 24.34 11.86 6.19
C LEU A 142 25.14 12.91 5.41
N GLY A 143 25.01 14.20 5.73
CA GLY A 143 25.57 15.32 4.96
C GLY A 143 24.84 15.52 3.63
N GLU A 144 25.46 16.21 2.67
CA GLU A 144 24.94 16.38 1.30
C GLU A 144 24.94 15.05 0.50
N PRO A 145 23.96 14.81 -0.38
CA PRO A 145 23.97 13.62 -1.23
C PRO A 145 25.18 13.65 -2.17
N LYS A 146 25.95 12.56 -2.17
CA LYS A 146 27.01 12.38 -3.16
C LYS A 146 26.37 12.05 -4.51
N LYS A 147 26.87 12.70 -5.56
CA LYS A 147 26.48 12.42 -6.94
C LYS A 147 26.60 10.90 -7.21
N PRO A 148 25.54 10.25 -7.70
CA PRO A 148 25.60 8.84 -8.08
C PRO A 148 26.60 8.61 -9.22
N ALA A 149 27.22 7.42 -9.27
CA ALA A 149 28.24 7.06 -10.26
C ALA A 149 27.70 6.82 -11.69
N GLY A 150 26.39 7.03 -11.89
CA GLY A 150 25.68 6.85 -13.13
C GLY A 150 24.32 7.52 -13.05
N LYS A 151 23.48 7.25 -14.03
CA LYS A 151 22.14 7.84 -14.11
C LYS A 151 21.16 7.08 -13.22
N VAL A 152 20.44 7.80 -12.36
CA VAL A 152 19.38 7.20 -11.54
C VAL A 152 18.22 6.82 -12.46
N ILE A 153 17.89 5.53 -12.50
CA ILE A 153 16.76 4.99 -13.28
C ILE A 153 15.67 4.41 -12.39
N GLY A 154 15.94 4.25 -11.10
CA GLY A 154 14.97 3.73 -10.15
C GLY A 154 15.22 4.10 -8.70
N LEU A 155 14.15 4.09 -7.92
CA LEU A 155 14.10 4.40 -6.50
C LEU A 155 13.21 3.38 -5.79
N VAL A 156 13.65 2.89 -4.63
CA VAL A 156 12.77 2.25 -3.65
C VAL A 156 12.65 3.19 -2.47
N ALA A 157 11.44 3.44 -2.02
CA ALA A 157 11.14 4.19 -0.81
C ALA A 157 10.02 3.47 -0.04
N PRO A 158 9.89 3.70 1.29
CA PRO A 158 8.86 3.05 2.09
C PRO A 158 7.46 3.38 1.59
N HIS A 159 6.46 2.65 2.07
CA HIS A 159 5.07 3.15 2.13
C HIS A 159 4.50 3.19 3.55
N ILE A 160 5.31 2.93 4.58
CA ILE A 160 4.90 3.06 5.98
C ILE A 160 4.48 4.50 6.32
N ASP A 161 3.64 4.65 7.36
CA ASP A 161 3.23 5.95 7.90
C ASP A 161 4.43 6.93 8.03
N LEU A 162 4.23 8.16 7.56
CA LEU A 162 5.31 9.14 7.44
C LEU A 162 5.97 9.48 8.78
N LYS A 163 5.24 9.38 9.90
CA LYS A 163 5.82 9.63 11.24
C LYS A 163 6.86 8.58 11.60
N GLN A 164 6.73 7.37 11.06
CA GLN A 164 7.63 6.25 11.29
C GLN A 164 8.75 6.20 10.24
N GLY A 165 8.40 6.40 8.97
CA GLY A 165 9.31 6.19 7.83
C GLY A 165 9.94 7.43 7.24
N GLY A 166 9.48 8.64 7.58
CA GLY A 166 9.80 9.90 6.90
C GLY A 166 11.27 10.09 6.52
N PRO A 167 12.24 9.91 7.45
CA PRO A 167 13.66 9.99 7.12
C PRO A 167 14.14 8.98 6.08
N SER A 168 13.56 7.78 6.00
CA SER A 168 13.91 6.80 4.95
C SER A 168 13.39 7.19 3.58
N TYR A 169 12.19 7.79 3.48
CA TYR A 169 11.74 8.41 2.23
C TYR A 169 12.72 9.51 1.81
N ALA A 170 13.03 10.45 2.70
CA ALA A 170 13.94 11.56 2.39
C ALA A 170 15.34 11.08 2.00
N ALA A 171 15.86 10.00 2.62
CA ALA A 171 17.12 9.37 2.26
C ALA A 171 17.15 8.82 0.82
N ALA A 172 16.03 8.29 0.35
CA ALA A 172 15.86 7.85 -1.03
C ALA A 172 15.72 9.07 -1.96
N TYR A 173 14.71 9.91 -1.74
CA TYR A 173 14.34 11.00 -2.65
C TYR A 173 15.41 12.09 -2.81
N ARG A 174 16.23 12.37 -1.79
CA ARG A 174 17.33 13.34 -1.91
C ARG A 174 18.35 12.98 -3.00
N MET A 175 18.42 11.71 -3.40
CA MET A 175 19.32 11.27 -4.46
C MET A 175 18.89 11.80 -5.84
N LEU A 176 17.60 12.12 -6.03
CA LEU A 176 17.11 12.81 -7.24
C LEU A 176 17.63 14.26 -7.30
N GLY A 177 17.85 14.93 -6.16
CA GLY A 177 18.45 16.26 -6.14
C GLY A 177 19.93 16.29 -6.53
N ALA A 178 20.59 15.12 -6.63
CA ALA A 178 22.03 14.99 -6.88
C ALA A 178 22.37 14.56 -8.31
N VAL A 179 21.40 14.45 -9.21
CA VAL A 179 21.61 14.09 -10.63
C VAL A 179 21.68 15.33 -11.52
N ASP A 180 22.42 15.25 -12.62
CA ASP A 180 22.55 16.37 -13.57
C ASP A 180 21.28 16.53 -14.44
N GLU A 181 20.70 15.41 -14.86
CA GLU A 181 19.50 15.35 -15.71
C GLU A 181 18.33 14.86 -14.87
N GLN A 182 17.35 15.73 -14.66
CA GLN A 182 16.17 15.43 -13.86
C GLN A 182 15.17 14.59 -14.67
N PRO A 183 14.60 13.50 -14.10
CA PRO A 183 13.54 12.75 -14.76
C PRO A 183 12.28 13.61 -14.97
N GLU A 184 11.59 13.39 -16.08
CA GLU A 184 10.33 14.08 -16.41
C GLU A 184 9.10 13.27 -15.98
N VAL A 185 9.20 11.93 -15.97
CA VAL A 185 8.10 11.01 -15.71
C VAL A 185 8.52 9.93 -14.72
N PHE A 186 7.68 9.67 -13.72
CA PHE A 186 7.89 8.62 -12.74
C PHE A 186 6.85 7.51 -12.86
N ILE A 187 7.27 6.30 -13.20
CA ILE A 187 6.40 5.11 -13.07
C ILE A 187 6.40 4.71 -11.60
N ILE A 188 5.26 4.86 -10.92
CA ILE A 188 5.12 4.55 -9.50
C ILE A 188 4.47 3.18 -9.35
N LEU A 189 5.26 2.19 -8.90
CA LEU A 189 4.81 0.88 -8.50
C LEU A 189 4.46 0.89 -7.01
N GLY A 190 3.18 0.90 -6.71
CA GLY A 190 2.62 0.73 -5.37
C GLY A 190 2.15 -0.69 -5.12
N ILE A 191 1.62 -0.93 -3.91
CA ILE A 191 1.06 -2.21 -3.50
C ILE A 191 -0.45 -2.09 -3.43
N GLY A 192 -1.16 -2.98 -4.13
CA GLY A 192 -2.59 -3.17 -3.93
C GLY A 192 -2.81 -4.07 -2.73
N HIS A 193 -3.07 -3.48 -1.56
CA HIS A 193 -3.34 -4.26 -0.34
C HIS A 193 -4.66 -5.03 -0.42
N GLU A 194 -5.55 -4.58 -1.30
CA GLU A 194 -6.74 -5.33 -1.71
C GLU A 194 -6.45 -6.19 -2.93
N PRO A 195 -7.15 -7.33 -3.10
CA PRO A 195 -7.06 -8.13 -4.31
C PRO A 195 -7.36 -7.30 -5.56
N ILE A 196 -6.46 -7.37 -6.55
CA ILE A 196 -6.64 -6.72 -7.85
C ILE A 196 -6.76 -7.80 -8.93
N GLU A 197 -7.82 -7.71 -9.73
CA GLU A 197 -7.96 -8.58 -10.89
C GLU A 197 -6.82 -8.35 -11.89
N ASN A 198 -6.26 -9.42 -12.44
CA ASN A 198 -5.08 -9.39 -13.31
C ASN A 198 -3.82 -8.81 -12.66
N TYR A 199 -3.74 -8.83 -11.32
CA TYR A 199 -2.59 -8.46 -10.48
C TYR A 199 -2.14 -6.99 -10.53
N PHE A 200 -2.61 -6.21 -11.50
CA PHE A 200 -2.18 -4.83 -11.69
C PHE A 200 -3.39 -3.91 -11.87
N ALA A 201 -3.32 -2.73 -11.25
CA ALA A 201 -4.26 -1.64 -11.50
C ALA A 201 -3.50 -0.40 -11.93
N ILE A 202 -3.69 0.03 -13.18
CA ILE A 202 -3.20 1.32 -13.68
C ILE A 202 -4.33 2.33 -13.71
N THR A 203 -4.01 3.62 -13.54
CA THR A 203 -4.99 4.71 -13.65
C THR A 203 -4.45 5.86 -14.47
N LYS A 204 -5.35 6.54 -15.19
CA LYS A 204 -5.07 7.80 -15.90
C LYS A 204 -5.27 9.02 -15.02
N LYS A 205 -5.80 8.87 -13.81
CA LYS A 205 -6.19 10.00 -12.96
C LYS A 205 -4.94 10.74 -12.47
N HIS A 206 -5.00 12.07 -12.42
CA HIS A 206 -3.99 12.88 -11.74
C HIS A 206 -4.11 12.71 -10.23
N PHE A 207 -3.04 12.91 -9.47
CA PHE A 207 -3.06 12.73 -8.01
C PHE A 207 -2.99 14.08 -7.31
N GLU A 208 -3.97 14.35 -6.46
CA GLU A 208 -4.01 15.55 -5.63
C GLU A 208 -3.44 15.25 -4.24
N THR A 209 -2.65 16.19 -3.72
CA THR A 209 -2.26 16.28 -2.31
C THR A 209 -2.36 17.76 -1.86
N PRO A 210 -2.13 18.08 -0.57
CA PRO A 210 -2.04 19.46 -0.11
C PRO A 210 -0.96 20.30 -0.80
N LEU A 211 0.01 19.69 -1.50
CA LEU A 211 1.05 20.41 -2.25
C LEU A 211 0.64 20.75 -3.69
N GLY A 212 -0.53 20.29 -4.15
CA GLY A 212 -1.05 20.53 -5.50
C GLY A 212 -1.47 19.24 -6.19
N THR A 213 -1.53 19.26 -7.52
CA THR A 213 -1.88 18.11 -8.35
C THR A 213 -0.68 17.70 -9.20
N LEU A 214 -0.32 16.41 -9.18
CA LEU A 214 0.71 15.85 -10.04
C LEU A 214 0.04 15.13 -11.22
N GLU A 215 0.42 15.50 -12.44
CA GLU A 215 -0.25 15.01 -13.64
C GLU A 215 0.18 13.58 -13.97
N SER A 216 -0.76 12.69 -14.24
CA SER A 216 -0.46 11.42 -14.92
C SER A 216 -0.11 11.62 -16.39
N ASP A 217 0.99 11.00 -16.85
CA ASP A 217 1.40 10.96 -18.25
C ASP A 217 0.47 10.03 -19.04
N GLN A 218 -0.50 10.64 -19.74
CA GLN A 218 -1.57 9.91 -20.41
C GLN A 218 -1.06 9.02 -21.53
N ASP A 219 -0.02 9.45 -22.25
CA ASP A 219 0.53 8.73 -23.40
C ASP A 219 1.24 7.46 -22.93
N ILE A 220 2.07 7.56 -21.89
CA ILE A 220 2.74 6.40 -21.31
C ILE A 220 1.73 5.45 -20.65
N VAL A 221 0.74 5.97 -19.91
CA VAL A 221 -0.33 5.14 -19.33
C VAL A 221 -1.06 4.37 -20.43
N GLN A 222 -1.44 5.03 -21.53
CA GLN A 222 -2.12 4.38 -22.64
C GLN A 222 -1.24 3.33 -23.32
N ALA A 223 0.04 3.62 -23.55
CA ALA A 223 0.97 2.67 -24.14
C ALA A 223 1.12 1.39 -23.29
N ILE A 224 1.18 1.51 -21.97
CA ILE A 224 1.24 0.35 -21.06
C ILE A 224 -0.06 -0.45 -21.13
N ILE A 225 -1.23 0.21 -21.12
CA ILE A 225 -2.53 -0.46 -21.21
C ILE A 225 -2.64 -1.26 -22.52
N GLU A 226 -2.30 -0.67 -23.66
CA GLU A 226 -2.45 -1.31 -24.98
C GLU A 226 -1.50 -2.49 -25.19
N ARG A 227 -0.31 -2.43 -24.60
CA ARG A 227 0.72 -3.48 -24.72
C ARG A 227 0.56 -4.59 -23.69
N THR A 228 -0.22 -4.36 -22.62
CA THR A 228 -0.44 -5.36 -21.57
C THR A 228 -1.47 -6.41 -22.03
N PRO A 229 -1.18 -7.72 -21.96
CA PRO A 229 -2.08 -8.76 -22.49
C PRO A 229 -3.46 -8.86 -21.82
N ARG A 230 -3.59 -8.38 -20.58
CA ARG A 230 -4.83 -8.44 -19.80
C ARG A 230 -5.25 -7.05 -19.37
N ASP A 231 -6.54 -6.89 -19.09
CA ASP A 231 -7.11 -5.62 -18.69
C ASP A 231 -6.70 -5.25 -17.25
N ILE A 232 -5.70 -4.38 -17.16
CA ILE A 232 -5.18 -3.80 -15.91
C ILE A 232 -5.92 -2.53 -15.48
N THR A 233 -7.05 -2.18 -16.10
CA THR A 233 -7.90 -1.05 -15.71
C THR A 233 -9.04 -1.46 -14.77
N ARG A 234 -9.34 -2.77 -14.69
CA ARG A 234 -10.45 -3.30 -13.87
C ARG A 234 -10.31 -3.01 -12.37
N GLY A 235 -9.07 -2.91 -11.89
CA GLY A 235 -8.76 -2.57 -10.50
C GLY A 235 -8.65 -1.07 -10.21
N GLU A 236 -8.98 -0.18 -11.15
CA GLU A 236 -8.70 1.26 -11.01
C GLU A 236 -9.24 1.85 -9.70
N PHE A 237 -10.43 1.43 -9.26
CA PHE A 237 -11.05 1.94 -8.04
C PHE A 237 -10.22 1.71 -6.76
N VAL A 238 -9.35 0.70 -6.74
CA VAL A 238 -8.47 0.41 -5.59
C VAL A 238 -7.54 1.60 -5.30
N HIS A 239 -7.13 2.35 -6.32
CA HIS A 239 -6.33 3.58 -6.16
C HIS A 239 -6.99 4.62 -5.26
N ARG A 240 -8.32 4.65 -5.15
CA ARG A 240 -9.06 5.69 -4.42
C ARG A 240 -8.55 5.85 -2.99
N LYS A 241 -8.37 4.73 -2.27
CA LYS A 241 -7.92 4.71 -0.87
C LYS A 241 -6.49 4.20 -0.66
N GLU A 242 -5.87 3.64 -1.70
CA GLU A 242 -4.56 3.01 -1.56
C GLU A 242 -3.46 4.05 -1.27
N HIS A 243 -2.61 3.75 -0.30
CA HIS A 243 -1.71 4.74 0.30
C HIS A 243 -0.31 4.72 -0.32
N SER A 244 0.13 3.57 -0.82
CA SER A 244 1.51 3.38 -1.26
C SER A 244 1.94 4.36 -2.36
N VAL A 245 1.07 4.60 -3.33
CA VAL A 245 1.30 5.57 -4.41
C VAL A 245 1.16 7.00 -3.90
N GLU A 246 0.18 7.28 -3.01
CA GLU A 246 -0.06 8.64 -2.51
C GLU A 246 1.15 9.21 -1.79
N PHE A 247 1.80 8.40 -0.95
CA PHE A 247 3.01 8.81 -0.27
C PHE A 247 4.12 9.15 -1.27
N GLN A 248 4.32 8.36 -2.32
CA GLN A 248 5.32 8.68 -3.33
C GLN A 248 5.01 9.99 -4.06
N VAL A 249 3.74 10.22 -4.42
CA VAL A 249 3.30 11.48 -5.04
C VAL A 249 3.61 12.68 -4.15
N LEU A 250 3.38 12.57 -2.84
CA LEU A 250 3.66 13.67 -1.90
C LEU A 250 5.15 14.05 -1.89
N PHE A 251 6.07 13.08 -1.90
CA PHE A 251 7.51 13.35 -1.98
C PHE A 251 7.94 13.85 -3.36
N LEU A 252 7.35 13.32 -4.44
CA LEU A 252 7.60 13.79 -5.79
C LEU A 252 7.14 15.24 -5.99
N GLN A 253 5.96 15.64 -5.50
CA GLN A 253 5.50 17.03 -5.58
C GLN A 253 6.41 17.99 -4.82
N TYR A 254 6.98 17.55 -3.70
CA TYR A 254 7.91 18.36 -2.92
C TYR A 254 9.27 18.54 -3.63
N MET A 255 9.79 17.48 -4.27
CA MET A 255 11.11 17.49 -4.90
C MET A 255 11.10 17.93 -6.38
N MET A 256 10.03 17.57 -7.09
CA MET A 256 9.90 17.55 -8.55
C MET A 256 8.46 17.99 -8.96
N PRO A 257 8.05 19.23 -8.65
CA PRO A 257 6.66 19.67 -8.82
C PRO A 257 6.15 19.64 -10.27
N GLU A 258 7.05 19.69 -11.25
CA GLU A 258 6.73 19.68 -12.69
C GLU A 258 6.74 18.27 -13.31
N ALA A 259 7.07 17.23 -12.52
CA ALA A 259 7.13 15.87 -13.03
C ALA A 259 5.73 15.31 -13.32
N LYS A 260 5.67 14.31 -14.20
CA LYS A 260 4.47 13.50 -14.42
C LYS A 260 4.62 12.13 -13.78
N ILE A 261 3.50 11.43 -13.60
CA ILE A 261 3.47 10.09 -13.01
C ILE A 261 2.74 9.07 -13.87
N VAL A 262 3.03 7.79 -13.62
CA VAL A 262 2.30 6.65 -14.17
C VAL A 262 1.99 5.74 -12.97
N PRO A 263 0.82 5.88 -12.35
CA PRO A 263 0.49 5.17 -11.11
C PRO A 263 0.01 3.75 -11.38
N ILE A 264 0.69 2.76 -10.79
CA ILE A 264 0.40 1.34 -10.96
C ILE A 264 0.40 0.68 -9.58
N LEU A 265 -0.66 -0.04 -9.24
CA LEU A 265 -0.67 -0.93 -8.08
C LEU A 265 -0.35 -2.35 -8.52
N CYS A 266 0.49 -3.05 -7.75
CA CYS A 266 0.81 -4.46 -7.94
C CYS A 266 0.23 -5.27 -6.76
N SER A 267 -0.49 -6.35 -7.05
CA SER A 267 -1.17 -7.19 -6.06
C SER A 267 -1.10 -8.66 -6.48
N PHE A 268 0.04 -9.30 -6.20
CA PHE A 268 0.23 -10.74 -6.37
C PHE A 268 1.16 -11.28 -5.28
N GLY A 269 0.93 -12.52 -4.86
CA GLY A 269 1.78 -13.23 -3.90
C GLY A 269 2.77 -14.19 -4.56
N VAL A 270 3.50 -14.94 -3.74
CA VAL A 270 4.40 -16.01 -4.20
C VAL A 270 3.67 -17.06 -5.05
N ASP A 271 2.47 -17.47 -4.64
CA ASP A 271 1.74 -18.53 -5.34
C ASP A 271 1.16 -18.04 -6.67
N ASP A 272 0.67 -16.81 -6.73
CA ASP A 272 0.29 -16.16 -8.00
C ASP A 272 1.49 -16.08 -8.94
N TRP A 273 2.65 -15.67 -8.42
CA TRP A 273 3.88 -15.64 -9.20
C TRP A 273 4.26 -17.03 -9.74
N LYS A 274 4.17 -18.10 -8.94
CA LYS A 274 4.45 -19.45 -9.45
C LYS A 274 3.46 -19.88 -10.54
N ASN A 275 2.18 -19.56 -10.35
CA ASN A 275 1.11 -20.02 -11.23
C ASN A 275 1.02 -19.22 -12.53
N ASP A 276 1.36 -17.94 -12.50
CA ASP A 276 1.15 -17.01 -13.62
C ASP A 276 2.40 -16.16 -13.93
N LYS A 277 3.58 -16.71 -13.61
CA LYS A 277 4.88 -16.08 -13.82
C LYS A 277 5.02 -15.46 -15.20
N LYS A 278 4.56 -16.19 -16.23
CA LYS A 278 4.68 -15.78 -17.62
C LYS A 278 4.00 -14.42 -17.85
N TYR A 279 2.79 -14.24 -17.35
CA TYR A 279 2.07 -12.98 -17.52
C TYR A 279 2.70 -11.83 -16.71
N ILE A 280 3.19 -12.12 -15.50
CA ILE A 280 3.90 -11.12 -14.68
C ILE A 280 5.22 -10.69 -15.35
N ASP A 281 5.95 -11.62 -15.96
CA ASP A 281 7.16 -11.33 -16.74
C ASP A 281 6.82 -10.52 -18.01
N GLU A 282 5.74 -10.86 -18.72
CA GLU A 282 5.24 -10.09 -19.87
C GLU A 282 4.92 -8.63 -19.48
N PHE A 283 4.32 -8.41 -18.30
CA PHE A 283 4.10 -7.05 -17.80
C PHE A 283 5.40 -6.30 -17.52
N ALA A 284 6.40 -6.94 -16.91
CA ALA A 284 7.72 -6.35 -16.71
C ALA A 284 8.42 -6.04 -18.05
N GLU A 285 8.23 -6.88 -19.08
CA GLU A 285 8.72 -6.62 -20.43
C GLU A 285 8.07 -5.38 -21.06
N VAL A 286 6.75 -5.20 -20.89
CA VAL A 286 6.05 -3.97 -21.33
C VAL A 286 6.66 -2.73 -20.70
N LEU A 287 6.94 -2.75 -19.39
CA LEU A 287 7.60 -1.63 -18.72
C LEU A 287 9.01 -1.39 -19.26
N LYS A 288 9.78 -2.45 -19.52
CA LYS A 288 11.13 -2.35 -20.11
C LYS A 288 11.09 -1.68 -21.48
N ASP A 289 10.14 -2.04 -22.33
CA ASP A 289 10.01 -1.46 -23.67
C ASP A 289 9.64 0.02 -23.61
N VAL A 290 8.68 0.38 -22.76
CA VAL A 290 8.29 1.78 -22.53
C VAL A 290 9.47 2.62 -21.99
N ILE A 291 10.20 2.09 -21.00
CA ILE A 291 11.39 2.79 -20.46
C ILE A 291 12.45 2.95 -21.56
N SER A 292 12.65 1.94 -22.41
CA SER A 292 13.62 2.00 -23.51
C SER A 292 13.28 3.06 -24.56
N GLU A 293 11.99 3.22 -24.87
CA GLU A 293 11.50 4.22 -25.84
C GLU A 293 11.65 5.67 -25.35
N HIS A 294 11.51 5.90 -24.04
CA HIS A 294 11.56 7.24 -23.45
C HIS A 294 12.91 7.61 -22.82
N GLY A 295 13.83 6.65 -22.69
CA GLY A 295 15.21 6.89 -22.28
C GLY A 295 15.34 7.58 -20.92
N SER A 296 15.99 8.74 -20.87
CA SER A 296 16.23 9.48 -19.61
C SER A 296 15.02 9.99 -18.90
N ARG A 297 13.92 10.20 -19.63
CA ARG A 297 12.77 10.87 -19.07
C ARG A 297 12.09 10.04 -18.00
N VAL A 298 12.24 8.71 -18.02
CA VAL A 298 11.48 7.81 -17.17
C VAL A 298 12.36 7.27 -16.04
N THR A 299 11.87 7.40 -14.81
CA THR A 299 12.41 6.74 -13.61
C THR A 299 11.32 5.90 -12.96
N VAL A 300 11.67 4.73 -12.42
CA VAL A 300 10.70 3.86 -11.72
C VAL A 300 10.82 4.03 -10.21
N VAL A 301 9.71 4.27 -9.52
CA VAL A 301 9.63 4.35 -8.06
C VAL A 301 8.85 3.15 -7.54
N ALA A 302 9.39 2.40 -6.59
CA ALA A 302 8.65 1.40 -5.83
C ALA A 302 8.37 1.96 -4.42
N GLY A 303 7.09 2.17 -4.12
CA GLY A 303 6.62 2.58 -2.79
C GLY A 303 6.24 1.35 -1.96
N VAL A 304 7.18 0.82 -1.20
CA VAL A 304 7.10 -0.53 -0.61
C VAL A 304 7.76 -0.62 0.76
N ASP A 305 7.20 -1.45 1.63
CA ASP A 305 7.87 -1.93 2.85
C ASP A 305 8.36 -3.38 2.68
N LEU A 306 9.15 -3.85 3.65
CA LEU A 306 9.68 -5.20 3.71
C LEU A 306 8.84 -6.07 4.67
N ALA A 307 9.47 -6.64 5.71
CA ALA A 307 8.86 -7.64 6.58
C ALA A 307 7.86 -7.04 7.57
N HIS A 308 6.75 -7.75 7.80
CA HIS A 308 5.70 -7.45 8.79
C HIS A 308 5.67 -8.55 9.84
N ILE A 309 6.17 -8.26 11.05
CA ILE A 309 6.46 -9.26 12.09
C ILE A 309 5.76 -8.92 13.40
N GLY A 310 5.19 -9.92 14.07
CA GLY A 310 4.55 -9.82 15.38
C GLY A 310 3.04 -10.07 15.38
N PRO A 311 2.40 -10.03 16.57
CA PRO A 311 1.02 -10.47 16.75
C PRO A 311 0.00 -9.72 15.89
N ARG A 312 0.27 -8.44 15.58
CA ARG A 312 -0.56 -7.65 14.67
C ARG A 312 -0.70 -8.27 13.28
N TYR A 313 0.30 -9.02 12.85
CA TYR A 313 0.38 -9.63 11.51
C TYR A 313 0.11 -11.15 11.55
N GLY A 314 -0.43 -11.66 12.66
CA GLY A 314 -0.83 -13.05 12.82
C GLY A 314 0.22 -13.96 13.45
N ASP A 315 1.36 -13.43 13.91
CA ASP A 315 2.32 -14.25 14.65
C ASP A 315 1.83 -14.57 16.06
N ASN A 316 2.13 -15.77 16.56
CA ASN A 316 1.77 -16.19 17.92
C ASN A 316 2.83 -15.82 18.98
N PHE A 317 3.77 -14.93 18.65
CA PHE A 317 4.86 -14.51 19.52
C PHE A 317 5.05 -12.99 19.47
N SER A 318 5.52 -12.41 20.58
CA SER A 318 5.97 -11.01 20.61
C SER A 318 7.44 -10.91 20.18
N PRO A 319 7.78 -10.04 19.22
CA PRO A 319 9.16 -9.89 18.80
C PRO A 319 10.10 -9.41 19.89
N THR A 320 11.33 -9.92 19.85
CA THR A 320 12.43 -9.49 20.72
C THR A 320 13.54 -8.82 19.91
N GLN A 321 14.57 -8.32 20.60
CA GLN A 321 15.75 -7.79 19.91
C GLN A 321 16.47 -8.85 19.05
N SER A 322 16.42 -10.14 19.43
CA SER A 322 16.99 -11.20 18.59
C SER A 322 16.17 -11.40 17.32
N THR A 323 14.83 -11.33 17.40
CA THR A 323 13.95 -11.34 16.23
C THR A 323 14.31 -10.20 15.27
N VAL A 324 14.51 -8.98 15.78
CA VAL A 324 14.89 -7.83 14.96
C VAL A 324 16.22 -8.07 14.22
N THR A 325 17.26 -8.52 14.94
CA THR A 325 18.57 -8.80 14.34
C THR A 325 18.48 -9.91 13.29
N GLU A 326 17.70 -10.93 13.56
CA GLU A 326 17.45 -12.02 12.63
C GLU A 326 16.74 -11.52 11.35
N MET A 327 15.70 -10.70 11.48
CA MET A 327 14.98 -10.14 10.34
C MET A 327 15.86 -9.23 9.50
N ALA A 328 16.71 -8.41 10.13
CA ALA A 328 17.67 -7.58 9.40
C ALA A 328 18.64 -8.39 8.53
N ARG A 329 19.02 -9.59 8.97
CA ARG A 329 19.86 -10.50 8.17
C ARG A 329 19.09 -11.05 6.96
N TYR A 330 17.83 -11.45 7.14
CA TYR A 330 17.00 -11.95 6.03
C TYR A 330 16.63 -10.86 5.04
N ASP A 331 16.33 -9.66 5.52
CA ASP A 331 16.10 -8.52 4.64
C ASP A 331 17.35 -8.18 3.87
N ARG A 332 18.55 -8.27 4.47
CA ARG A 332 19.80 -8.07 3.73
C ARG A 332 20.00 -9.09 2.61
N GLU A 333 19.61 -10.34 2.81
CA GLU A 333 19.62 -11.36 1.74
C GLU A 333 18.69 -10.98 0.57
N LEU A 334 17.47 -10.50 0.86
CA LEU A 334 16.57 -10.00 -0.18
C LEU A 334 17.16 -8.79 -0.91
N LEU A 335 17.69 -7.82 -0.16
CA LEU A 335 18.28 -6.60 -0.70
C LEU A 335 19.50 -6.92 -1.58
N ASP A 336 20.31 -7.92 -1.23
CA ASP A 336 21.43 -8.40 -2.06
C ASP A 336 20.96 -8.88 -3.44
N HIS A 337 19.80 -9.56 -3.52
CA HIS A 337 19.24 -9.98 -4.80
C HIS A 337 18.76 -8.78 -5.61
N LEU A 338 18.08 -7.82 -4.98
CA LEU A 338 17.63 -6.59 -5.63
C LEU A 338 18.80 -5.76 -6.16
N GLU A 339 19.86 -5.55 -5.38
CA GLU A 339 21.05 -4.80 -5.80
C GLU A 339 21.74 -5.40 -7.04
N LYS A 340 21.64 -6.73 -7.22
CA LYS A 340 22.23 -7.51 -8.33
C LYS A 340 21.23 -7.82 -9.46
N LEU A 341 20.02 -7.28 -9.38
CA LEU A 341 18.93 -7.53 -10.33
C LEU A 341 18.60 -9.02 -10.51
N ASP A 342 18.60 -9.78 -9.42
CA ASP A 342 18.32 -11.21 -9.41
C ASP A 342 16.87 -11.45 -8.96
N SER A 343 15.91 -11.13 -9.83
CA SER A 343 14.48 -11.20 -9.53
C SER A 343 14.02 -12.63 -9.23
N GLU A 344 14.61 -13.63 -9.89
CA GLU A 344 14.28 -15.05 -9.67
C GLU A 344 14.69 -15.51 -8.27
N ASN A 345 15.92 -15.23 -7.84
CA ASN A 345 16.33 -15.62 -6.50
C ASN A 345 15.64 -14.80 -5.41
N PHE A 346 15.31 -13.53 -5.66
CA PHE A 346 14.44 -12.76 -4.76
C PHE A 346 13.12 -13.49 -4.48
N MET A 347 12.40 -13.94 -5.53
CA MET A 347 11.15 -14.68 -5.36
C MET A 347 11.34 -16.08 -4.78
N ASN A 348 12.38 -16.80 -5.20
CA ASN A 348 12.67 -18.13 -4.68
C ASN A 348 13.02 -18.11 -3.18
N THR A 349 13.69 -17.06 -2.69
CA THR A 349 13.98 -16.90 -1.26
C THR A 349 12.69 -16.72 -0.46
N LEU A 350 11.75 -15.88 -0.92
CA LEU A 350 10.43 -15.72 -0.30
C LEU A 350 9.60 -17.00 -0.37
N ALA A 351 9.65 -17.71 -1.50
CA ALA A 351 8.94 -18.96 -1.69
C ALA A 351 9.42 -20.09 -0.76
N ARG A 352 10.73 -20.18 -0.51
CA ARG A 352 11.31 -21.19 0.40
C ARG A 352 10.85 -21.04 1.84
N GLU A 353 10.52 -19.83 2.26
CA GLU A 353 9.99 -19.56 3.60
C GLU A 353 8.48 -19.33 3.63
N ASN A 354 7.79 -19.62 2.52
CA ASN A 354 6.34 -19.43 2.37
C ASN A 354 5.88 -18.00 2.73
N ASP A 355 6.69 -16.99 2.38
CA ASP A 355 6.50 -15.59 2.74
C ASP A 355 6.08 -15.39 4.22
N ARG A 356 6.68 -16.16 5.14
CA ARG A 356 6.40 -16.05 6.59
C ARG A 356 6.62 -14.64 7.15
N ARG A 357 7.42 -13.83 6.45
CA ARG A 357 7.72 -12.45 6.79
C ARG A 357 6.68 -11.45 6.26
N ARG A 358 5.73 -11.90 5.43
CA ARG A 358 4.66 -11.08 4.83
C ARG A 358 5.25 -9.82 4.20
N VAL A 359 6.17 -10.03 3.26
CA VAL A 359 6.88 -8.94 2.58
C VAL A 359 5.93 -8.26 1.60
N CYS A 360 5.26 -7.20 2.05
CA CYS A 360 4.24 -6.53 1.25
C CYS A 360 4.79 -5.95 -0.07
N GLY A 361 6.07 -5.57 -0.10
CA GLY A 361 6.74 -5.01 -1.26
C GLY A 361 7.01 -5.99 -2.39
N LEU A 362 6.83 -7.30 -2.15
CA LEU A 362 7.16 -8.37 -3.07
C LEU A 362 6.75 -8.09 -4.53
N PRO A 363 5.48 -7.74 -4.86
CA PRO A 363 5.08 -7.70 -6.25
C PRO A 363 5.69 -6.51 -7.01
N ALA A 364 5.74 -5.33 -6.41
CA ALA A 364 6.37 -4.16 -7.02
C ALA A 364 7.90 -4.30 -7.10
N LEU A 365 8.55 -4.86 -6.07
CA LEU A 365 9.99 -5.13 -6.08
C LEU A 365 10.35 -6.16 -7.15
N TYR A 366 9.56 -7.22 -7.32
CA TYR A 366 9.79 -8.19 -8.38
C TYR A 366 9.68 -7.55 -9.76
N VAL A 367 8.57 -6.84 -10.04
CA VAL A 367 8.34 -6.19 -11.33
C VAL A 367 9.44 -5.18 -11.65
N MET A 368 9.80 -4.30 -10.73
CA MET A 368 10.91 -3.35 -10.90
C MET A 368 12.21 -4.08 -11.23
N THR A 369 12.56 -5.08 -10.42
CA THR A 369 13.83 -5.81 -10.56
C THR A 369 13.88 -6.57 -11.87
N LYS A 370 12.79 -7.22 -12.26
CA LYS A 370 12.67 -7.96 -13.53
C LYS A 370 12.75 -7.03 -14.74
N THR A 371 12.09 -5.87 -14.65
CA THR A 371 12.16 -4.82 -15.67
C THR A 371 13.60 -4.37 -15.88
N PHE A 372 14.32 -4.06 -14.81
CA PHE A 372 15.73 -3.64 -14.88
C PHE A 372 16.67 -4.76 -15.31
N GLU A 373 16.41 -6.00 -14.89
CA GLU A 373 17.14 -7.18 -15.35
C GLU A 373 17.07 -7.31 -16.87
N MET A 374 15.87 -7.20 -17.45
CA MET A 374 15.66 -7.27 -18.90
C MET A 374 16.19 -6.03 -19.65
N LEU A 375 16.23 -4.88 -18.98
CA LEU A 375 16.66 -3.62 -19.59
C LEU A 375 18.17 -3.60 -19.83
N ASP A 376 18.97 -3.81 -18.78
CA ASP A 376 20.44 -3.76 -18.86
C ASP A 376 21.11 -4.31 -17.58
N ARG A 377 20.96 -5.61 -17.32
CA ARG A 377 21.53 -6.27 -16.12
C ARG A 377 23.03 -6.00 -15.94
N GLU A 378 23.78 -5.88 -17.02
CA GLU A 378 25.24 -5.72 -16.99
C GLU A 378 25.66 -4.35 -16.44
N HIS A 379 24.90 -3.28 -16.72
CA HIS A 379 25.28 -1.90 -16.38
C HIS A 379 24.40 -1.25 -15.30
N ILE A 380 23.32 -1.92 -14.87
CA ILE A 380 22.48 -1.42 -13.78
C ILE A 380 22.94 -2.01 -12.45
N ARG A 381 23.06 -1.15 -11.43
CA ARG A 381 23.38 -1.54 -10.05
C ARG A 381 22.39 -0.90 -9.09
N GLY A 382 21.88 -1.70 -8.16
CA GLY A 382 21.14 -1.18 -7.01
C GLY A 382 22.07 -0.86 -5.84
N LYS A 383 21.65 0.06 -4.99
CA LYS A 383 22.32 0.38 -3.74
C LYS A 383 21.33 0.77 -2.66
N VAL A 384 21.41 0.11 -1.51
CA VAL A 384 20.68 0.53 -0.30
C VAL A 384 21.25 1.84 0.23
N VAL A 385 20.38 2.83 0.44
CA VAL A 385 20.72 4.15 1.01
C VAL A 385 20.16 4.35 2.42
N SER A 386 19.13 3.61 2.79
CA SER A 386 18.62 3.53 4.17
C SER A 386 18.00 2.17 4.44
N TYR A 387 18.08 1.71 5.68
CA TYR A 387 17.36 0.53 6.16
C TYR A 387 16.99 0.80 7.61
N ASP A 388 15.71 0.61 7.94
CA ASP A 388 15.20 0.87 9.28
C ASP A 388 13.97 0.01 9.59
N LYS A 389 13.43 0.17 10.80
CA LYS A 389 12.21 -0.48 11.25
C LYS A 389 11.35 0.47 12.07
N ALA A 390 10.05 0.16 12.15
CA ALA A 390 9.13 0.83 13.05
C ALA A 390 8.36 -0.18 13.90
N ILE A 391 8.26 0.09 15.20
CA ILE A 391 7.36 -0.65 16.10
C ILE A 391 5.97 -0.02 15.98
N VAL A 392 4.95 -0.83 15.69
CA VAL A 392 3.61 -0.36 15.28
C VAL A 392 2.51 -0.67 16.31
N ASP A 393 2.85 -1.32 17.42
CA ASP A 393 1.92 -1.59 18.52
C ASP A 393 2.66 -1.80 19.87
N ASN A 394 1.87 -2.03 20.92
CA ASN A 394 2.37 -2.31 22.28
C ASN A 394 2.84 -3.77 22.47
N TYR A 395 2.74 -4.62 21.44
CA TYR A 395 3.14 -6.02 21.46
C TYR A 395 4.48 -6.25 20.75
N ASN A 396 5.19 -5.17 20.43
CA ASN A 396 6.43 -5.12 19.68
C ASN A 396 6.32 -5.62 18.23
N SER A 397 5.11 -5.65 17.65
CA SER A 397 4.98 -5.88 16.21
C SER A 397 5.72 -4.77 15.48
N PHE A 398 6.46 -5.12 14.42
CA PHE A 398 7.26 -4.16 13.68
C PHE A 398 7.22 -4.41 12.18
N VAL A 399 7.52 -3.35 11.44
CA VAL A 399 7.69 -3.36 9.99
C VAL A 399 9.11 -2.91 9.68
N THR A 400 9.78 -3.60 8.75
CA THR A 400 11.07 -3.15 8.20
C THR A 400 10.86 -2.47 6.86
N PHE A 401 11.71 -1.50 6.54
CA PHE A 401 11.62 -0.75 5.29
C PHE A 401 13.00 -0.25 4.86
N THR A 402 13.11 0.10 3.59
CA THR A 402 14.37 0.44 2.96
C THR A 402 14.22 1.63 2.03
N GLY A 403 15.31 2.35 1.84
CA GLY A 403 15.51 3.25 0.71
C GLY A 403 16.57 2.66 -0.19
N MET A 404 16.33 2.60 -1.50
CA MET A 404 17.32 2.15 -2.49
C MET A 404 17.33 3.06 -3.70
N ILE A 405 18.47 3.13 -4.37
CA ILE A 405 18.57 3.71 -5.72
C ILE A 405 19.08 2.66 -6.70
N PHE A 406 18.68 2.79 -7.95
CA PHE A 406 19.22 2.03 -9.08
C PHE A 406 19.86 2.99 -10.06
N THR A 407 21.12 2.76 -10.38
CA THR A 407 21.88 3.56 -11.32
C THR A 407 22.31 2.73 -12.52
N ARG A 408 22.17 3.28 -13.71
CA ARG A 408 22.75 2.74 -14.94
C ARG A 408 24.06 3.46 -15.23
N GLU A 409 25.15 2.69 -15.35
CA GLU A 409 26.44 3.21 -15.80
C GLU A 409 26.29 3.73 -17.24
N THR A 410 26.83 4.91 -17.51
CA THR A 410 26.97 5.40 -18.90
C THR A 410 28.13 4.67 -19.55
N ALA A 411 27.85 3.94 -20.62
CA ALA A 411 28.85 3.25 -21.44
C ALA A 411 29.92 4.20 -21.99
#